data_AF-A0A7X7S2Q9-F1
#
_entry.id   AF-A0A7X7S2Q9-F1
#
_cell.length_a   1.000
_cell.length_b   1.000
_cell.length_c   1.000
_cell.angle_alpha   90.00
_cell.angle_beta   90.00
_cell.angle_gamma   90.00
#
_symmetry.space_group_name_H-M   'P 1'
#
loop_
_entity.id
_entity.type
_entity.pdbx_description
1 polymer ?
#
loop_
_entity_poly.entity_id
_entity_poly.type
_entity_poly.pdbx_seq_one_letter_code
_entity_poly.pdbx_strand_id
1 'polypeptide(L)'
;MIYEREKEHEVHIPVLSDDVNLSGNLYIPDNALGLVLFVHGSGSSRFSPRNRFVAQYLNSGGIGTLLFDLLTRSEEAADLISANLRFDIDLLSRRLGAATDWISSQLDLKNLPVGYFGASTGAAAAICASVDRGDVKAIVSRGGRPDMAGLNLERIKTPILLIAGGDDYQVIELNKRAFESIRIPAKKLEIVPGASHLFEEPGALDEVARLAVAWYIQYLH
;
A
#
# COMPACT_ATOMS: atom_id res chain seq x y z
N MET A 1 16.86 -16.36 -2.96
CA MET A 1 16.27 -17.04 -4.13
C MET A 1 16.32 -16.06 -5.29
N ILE A 2 16.46 -16.57 -6.52
CA ILE A 2 16.38 -15.73 -7.71
C ILE A 2 14.94 -15.82 -8.24
N TYR A 3 14.24 -14.70 -8.37
CA TYR A 3 12.86 -14.67 -8.86
C TYR A 3 12.85 -14.45 -10.38
N GLU A 4 12.15 -15.33 -11.11
CA GLU A 4 11.95 -15.18 -12.55
C GLU A 4 11.19 -13.88 -12.84
N ARG A 5 11.68 -13.08 -13.79
CA ARG A 5 11.03 -11.84 -14.21
C ARG A 5 9.79 -12.12 -15.05
N GLU A 6 8.89 -11.13 -15.16
CA GLU A 6 7.64 -11.22 -15.93
C GLU A 6 6.73 -12.39 -15.51
N LYS A 7 6.83 -12.80 -14.24
CA LYS A 7 6.08 -13.93 -13.67
C LYS A 7 5.69 -13.66 -12.22
N GLU A 8 4.48 -14.08 -11.86
CA GLU A 8 4.00 -14.06 -10.47
C GLU A 8 4.58 -15.25 -9.68
N HIS A 9 5.08 -14.98 -8.48
CA HIS A 9 5.61 -15.97 -7.53
C HIS A 9 4.82 -15.89 -6.23
N GLU A 10 4.39 -17.04 -5.71
CA GLU A 10 3.90 -17.10 -4.34
C GLU A 10 5.09 -17.08 -3.38
N VAL A 11 5.01 -16.21 -2.37
CA VAL A 11 6.08 -16.00 -1.39
C VAL A 11 5.53 -16.07 0.02
N HIS A 12 6.42 -16.44 0.94
CA HIS A 12 6.15 -16.51 2.37
C HIS A 12 7.09 -15.54 3.09
N ILE A 13 6.50 -14.60 3.82
CA ILE A 13 7.18 -13.48 4.46
C ILE A 13 7.20 -13.75 5.97
N PRO A 14 8.34 -14.16 6.55
CA PRO A 14 8.45 -14.40 7.97
C PRO A 14 8.43 -13.07 8.75
N VAL A 15 7.53 -12.96 9.73
CA VAL A 15 7.47 -11.86 10.69
C VAL A 15 7.94 -12.39 12.03
N LEU A 16 9.24 -12.26 12.29
CA LEU A 16 9.91 -12.88 13.45
C LEU A 16 9.38 -12.36 14.79
N SER A 17 8.95 -11.10 14.87
CA SER A 17 8.42 -10.51 16.11
C SER A 17 7.11 -11.15 16.58
N ASP A 18 6.33 -11.65 15.62
CA ASP A 18 4.99 -12.18 15.84
C ASP A 18 4.94 -13.71 15.71
N ASP A 19 6.06 -14.34 15.31
CA ASP A 19 6.17 -15.76 14.96
C ASP A 19 5.11 -16.21 13.94
N VAL A 20 4.90 -15.39 12.90
CA VAL A 20 3.95 -15.68 11.81
C VAL A 20 4.62 -15.65 10.46
N ASN A 21 3.96 -16.29 9.48
CA ASN A 21 4.39 -16.26 8.09
C ASN A 21 3.25 -15.75 7.21
N LEU A 22 3.47 -14.60 6.57
CA LEU A 22 2.47 -13.94 5.74
C LEU A 22 2.55 -14.43 4.30
N SER A 23 1.42 -14.60 3.65
CA SER A 23 1.35 -15.08 2.25
C SER A 23 1.32 -13.89 1.30
N GLY A 24 2.10 -13.96 0.22
CA GLY A 24 2.14 -12.91 -0.79
C GLY A 24 2.29 -13.42 -2.22
N ASN A 25 1.95 -12.56 -3.17
CA ASN A 25 2.14 -12.72 -4.60
C ASN A 25 3.08 -11.61 -5.07
N LEU A 26 4.28 -12.01 -5.48
CA LEU A 26 5.35 -11.14 -5.95
C LEU A 26 5.42 -11.21 -7.47
N TYR A 27 5.39 -10.06 -8.14
CA TYR A 27 5.65 -9.93 -9.57
C TYR A 27 6.74 -8.90 -9.80
N ILE A 28 7.69 -9.20 -10.68
CA ILE A 28 8.79 -8.29 -10.99
C ILE A 28 9.02 -8.23 -12.50
N PRO A 29 8.88 -7.05 -13.12
CA PRO A 29 9.22 -6.89 -14.53
C PRO A 29 10.74 -6.90 -14.76
N ASP A 30 11.17 -7.14 -16.00
CA ASP A 30 12.58 -7.28 -16.40
C ASP A 30 13.43 -6.05 -16.03
N ASN A 31 12.86 -4.85 -16.14
CA ASN A 31 13.51 -3.58 -15.84
C ASN A 31 12.77 -2.82 -14.73
N ALA A 32 12.51 -3.50 -13.62
CA ALA A 32 11.75 -2.93 -12.51
C ALA A 32 12.36 -1.62 -11.99
N LEU A 33 11.58 -0.53 -12.08
CA LEU A 33 11.94 0.79 -11.53
C LEU A 33 11.93 0.80 -10.00
N GLY A 34 11.11 -0.06 -9.41
CA GLY A 34 10.98 -0.24 -7.98
C GLY A 34 9.96 -1.33 -7.67
N LEU A 35 9.65 -1.49 -6.39
CA LEU A 35 8.73 -2.51 -5.88
C LEU A 35 7.68 -1.87 -4.98
N VAL A 36 6.40 -2.05 -5.31
CA VAL A 36 5.27 -1.52 -4.53
C VAL A 36 4.61 -2.63 -3.70
N LEU A 37 4.57 -2.44 -2.38
CA LEU A 37 3.86 -3.32 -1.46
C LEU A 37 2.42 -2.83 -1.29
N PHE A 38 1.46 -3.73 -1.55
CA PHE A 38 0.04 -3.45 -1.38
C PHE A 38 -0.42 -3.78 0.03
N VAL A 39 -1.02 -2.78 0.66
CA VAL A 39 -1.58 -2.83 2.01
C VAL A 39 -3.10 -2.79 1.84
N HIS A 40 -3.72 -3.96 1.89
CA HIS A 40 -5.15 -4.07 1.66
C HIS A 40 -5.96 -3.47 2.83
N GLY A 41 -7.19 -3.06 2.54
CA GLY A 41 -8.11 -2.57 3.57
C GLY A 41 -8.67 -3.69 4.42
N SER A 42 -9.37 -3.30 5.49
CA SER A 42 -10.07 -4.20 6.40
C SER A 42 -11.02 -5.17 5.67
N GLY A 43 -10.90 -6.47 5.95
CA GLY A 43 -11.72 -7.52 5.32
C GLY A 43 -11.39 -7.81 3.85
N SER A 44 -10.29 -7.26 3.34
CA SER A 44 -9.75 -7.58 2.01
C SER A 44 -8.53 -8.50 2.14
N SER A 45 -7.92 -8.87 1.01
CA SER A 45 -6.75 -9.75 0.96
C SER A 45 -5.91 -9.46 -0.30
N ARG A 46 -4.82 -10.19 -0.48
CA ARG A 46 -3.99 -10.19 -1.70
C ARG A 46 -4.76 -10.55 -2.97
N PHE A 47 -5.95 -11.16 -2.84
CA PHE A 47 -6.83 -11.51 -3.95
C PHE A 47 -7.83 -10.40 -4.33
N SER A 48 -7.76 -9.23 -3.71
CA SER A 48 -8.62 -8.08 -4.03
C SER A 48 -8.58 -7.75 -5.53
N PRO A 49 -9.72 -7.84 -6.26
CA PRO A 49 -9.76 -7.56 -7.70
C PRO A 49 -9.27 -6.14 -8.02
N ARG A 50 -9.63 -5.18 -7.17
CA ARG A 50 -9.21 -3.78 -7.33
C ARG A 50 -7.70 -3.59 -7.18
N ASN A 51 -7.09 -4.23 -6.19
CA ASN A 51 -5.64 -4.11 -6.00
C ASN A 51 -4.88 -4.87 -7.08
N ARG A 52 -5.38 -6.04 -7.51
CA ARG A 52 -4.81 -6.79 -8.65
C ARG A 52 -4.88 -5.99 -9.95
N PHE A 53 -5.99 -5.29 -10.20
CA PHE A 53 -6.11 -4.38 -11.34
C PHE A 53 -5.04 -3.27 -11.30
N VAL A 54 -4.92 -2.55 -10.18
CA VAL A 54 -3.90 -1.50 -10.04
C VAL A 54 -2.49 -2.08 -10.16
N ALA A 55 -2.24 -3.26 -9.58
CA ALA A 55 -0.95 -3.93 -9.67
C ALA A 55 -0.57 -4.30 -11.12
N GLN A 56 -1.50 -4.85 -11.90
CA GLN A 56 -1.27 -5.14 -13.32
C GLN A 56 -0.97 -3.87 -14.13
N TYR A 57 -1.62 -2.77 -13.78
CA TYR A 57 -1.37 -1.48 -14.40
C TYR A 57 0.03 -0.94 -14.02
N LEU A 58 0.45 -1.07 -12.76
CA LEU A 58 1.82 -0.77 -12.32
C LEU A 58 2.86 -1.66 -13.02
N ASN A 59 2.58 -2.95 -13.15
CA ASN A 59 3.46 -3.91 -13.84
C ASN A 59 3.67 -3.52 -15.30
N SER A 60 2.59 -3.11 -15.99
CA SER A 60 2.65 -2.58 -17.36
C SER A 60 3.48 -1.29 -17.46
N GLY A 61 3.60 -0.54 -16.36
CA GLY A 61 4.46 0.63 -16.22
C GLY A 61 5.90 0.32 -15.75
N GLY A 62 6.30 -0.96 -15.71
CA GLY A 62 7.65 -1.37 -15.30
C GLY A 62 7.89 -1.32 -13.79
N ILE A 63 6.84 -1.37 -12.98
CA ILE A 63 6.94 -1.37 -11.51
C ILE A 63 6.59 -2.76 -10.98
N GLY A 64 7.48 -3.33 -10.16
CA GLY A 64 7.23 -4.59 -9.47
C GLY A 64 6.18 -4.42 -8.38
N THR A 65 5.48 -5.50 -8.03
CA THR A 65 4.41 -5.46 -7.03
C THR A 65 4.46 -6.66 -6.10
N LEU A 66 4.22 -6.42 -4.81
CA LEU A 66 3.98 -7.45 -3.80
C LEU A 66 2.58 -7.25 -3.20
N LEU A 67 1.66 -8.14 -3.51
CA LEU A 67 0.34 -8.19 -2.86
C LEU A 67 0.40 -9.26 -1.78
N PHE A 68 0.22 -8.90 -0.52
CA PHE A 68 0.34 -9.85 0.58
C PHE A 68 -0.73 -9.61 1.63
N ASP A 69 -1.00 -10.65 2.42
CA ASP A 69 -1.96 -10.58 3.51
C ASP A 69 -1.25 -10.10 4.78
N LEU A 70 -1.83 -9.11 5.45
CA LEU A 70 -1.29 -8.60 6.73
C LEU A 70 -1.69 -9.48 7.90
N LEU A 71 -2.65 -10.37 7.71
CA LEU A 71 -3.11 -11.33 8.71
C LEU A 71 -2.87 -12.75 8.19
N THR A 72 -2.56 -13.67 9.09
CA THR A 72 -2.55 -15.09 8.77
C THR A 72 -3.99 -15.57 8.54
N ARG A 73 -4.15 -16.68 7.83
CA ARG A 73 -5.48 -17.28 7.58
C ARG A 73 -6.26 -17.56 8.88
N SER A 74 -5.56 -17.95 9.95
CA SER A 74 -6.17 -18.16 11.28
C SER A 74 -6.64 -16.86 11.91
N GLU A 75 -5.84 -15.80 11.81
CA GLU A 75 -6.21 -14.48 12.30
C GLU A 75 -7.35 -13.87 11.51
N GLU A 76 -7.35 -13.99 10.19
CA GLU A 76 -8.46 -13.56 9.33
C GLU A 76 -9.76 -14.25 9.74
N ALA A 77 -9.74 -15.57 9.96
CA ALA A 77 -10.92 -16.33 10.38
C ALA A 77 -11.47 -15.85 11.74
N ALA A 78 -10.60 -15.57 12.70
CA ALA A 78 -11.00 -15.03 14.01
C ALA A 78 -11.48 -13.56 13.91
N ASP A 79 -10.85 -12.78 13.04
CA ASP A 79 -11.15 -11.38 12.82
C ASP A 79 -12.44 -11.17 12.03
N LEU A 80 -12.91 -12.14 11.24
CA LEU A 80 -14.26 -12.12 10.65
C LEU A 80 -15.37 -12.00 11.71
N ILE A 81 -15.11 -12.46 12.93
CA ILE A 81 -16.06 -12.39 14.05
C ILE A 81 -15.77 -11.18 14.94
N SER A 82 -14.49 -10.97 15.28
CA SER A 82 -14.11 -9.95 16.27
C SER A 82 -13.89 -8.56 15.69
N ALA A 83 -13.49 -8.46 14.42
CA ALA A 83 -13.08 -7.23 13.75
C ALA A 83 -11.98 -6.42 14.46
N ASN A 84 -11.23 -7.02 15.39
CA ASN A 84 -10.24 -6.29 16.20
C ASN A 84 -8.94 -6.03 15.44
N LEU A 85 -8.45 -7.02 14.69
CA LEU A 85 -7.13 -6.98 14.06
C LEU A 85 -7.13 -6.11 12.80
N ARG A 86 -8.24 -6.11 12.04
CA ARG A 86 -8.35 -5.30 10.81
C ARG A 86 -8.32 -3.78 11.04
N PHE A 87 -8.43 -3.33 12.29
CA PHE A 87 -8.37 -1.91 12.69
C PHE A 87 -7.17 -1.61 13.59
N ASP A 88 -6.35 -2.61 13.93
CA ASP A 88 -5.12 -2.45 14.71
C ASP A 88 -4.00 -1.92 13.81
N ILE A 89 -3.91 -0.60 13.67
CA ILE A 89 -2.93 0.07 12.81
C ILE A 89 -1.49 -0.23 13.26
N ASP A 90 -1.26 -0.46 14.55
CA ASP A 90 0.07 -0.78 15.07
C ASP A 90 0.50 -2.18 14.65
N LEU A 91 -0.39 -3.18 14.73
CA LEU A 91 -0.14 -4.51 14.17
C LEU A 91 0.13 -4.46 12.67
N LEU A 92 -0.76 -3.82 11.91
CA LEU A 92 -0.67 -3.78 10.45
C LEU A 92 0.61 -3.07 9.98
N SER A 93 0.98 -1.96 10.64
CA SER A 93 2.19 -1.21 10.29
C SER A 93 3.47 -1.97 10.64
N ARG A 94 3.53 -2.67 11.79
CA ARG A 94 4.67 -3.54 12.14
C ARG A 94 4.86 -4.65 11.11
N ARG A 95 3.77 -5.29 10.66
CA ARG A 95 3.83 -6.37 9.66
C ARG A 95 4.26 -5.88 8.29
N LEU A 96 3.81 -4.70 7.88
CA LEU A 96 4.32 -4.05 6.67
C LEU A 96 5.80 -3.69 6.79
N GLY A 97 6.25 -3.22 7.95
CA GLY A 97 7.66 -2.98 8.23
C GLY A 97 8.49 -4.27 8.08
N ALA A 98 8.04 -5.36 8.69
CA ALA A 98 8.69 -6.67 8.58
C ALA A 98 8.73 -7.20 7.13
N ALA A 99 7.65 -7.00 6.36
CA ALA A 99 7.64 -7.35 4.94
C ALA A 99 8.67 -6.53 4.14
N THR A 100 8.84 -5.26 4.48
CA THR A 100 9.83 -4.38 3.84
C THR A 100 11.26 -4.78 4.22
N ASP A 101 11.50 -5.17 5.46
CA ASP A 101 12.79 -5.71 5.91
C ASP A 101 13.11 -7.02 5.19
N TRP A 102 12.10 -7.89 5.02
CA TRP A 102 12.25 -9.13 4.26
C TRP A 102 12.64 -8.85 2.80
N ILE A 103 12.01 -7.88 2.13
CA ILE A 103 12.39 -7.44 0.78
C ILE A 103 13.85 -7.00 0.74
N SER A 104 14.28 -6.16 1.69
CA SER A 104 15.65 -5.66 1.79
C SER A 104 16.69 -6.78 2.04
N SER A 105 16.25 -7.93 2.56
CA SER A 105 17.11 -9.12 2.75
C SER A 105 17.24 -10.01 1.50
N GLN A 106 16.34 -9.87 0.51
CA GLN A 106 16.37 -10.70 -0.71
C GLN A 106 17.38 -10.13 -1.71
N LEU A 107 18.35 -10.96 -2.13
CA LEU A 107 19.40 -10.57 -3.09
C LEU A 107 18.86 -9.89 -4.36
N ASP A 108 17.73 -10.37 -4.88
CA ASP A 108 17.12 -9.91 -6.13
C ASP A 108 16.25 -8.65 -5.99
N LEU A 109 15.91 -8.28 -4.75
CA LEU A 109 14.95 -7.21 -4.45
C LEU A 109 15.58 -6.06 -3.67
N LYS A 110 16.66 -6.31 -2.94
CA LYS A 110 17.30 -5.36 -2.01
C LYS A 110 17.74 -4.02 -2.62
N ASN A 111 17.90 -3.98 -3.94
CA ASN A 111 18.32 -2.77 -4.66
C ASN A 111 17.13 -2.03 -5.29
N LEU A 112 15.91 -2.56 -5.23
CA LEU A 112 14.71 -1.91 -5.77
C LEU A 112 14.20 -0.87 -4.76
N PRO A 113 13.99 0.38 -5.18
CA PRO A 113 13.28 1.36 -4.37
C PRO A 113 11.90 0.85 -3.97
N VAL A 114 11.54 0.99 -2.70
CA VAL A 114 10.25 0.49 -2.18
C VAL A 114 9.20 1.60 -2.14
N GLY A 115 8.00 1.30 -2.60
CA GLY A 115 6.81 2.12 -2.40
C GLY A 115 5.70 1.36 -1.69
N TYR A 116 4.75 2.08 -1.07
CA TYR A 116 3.56 1.49 -0.48
C TYR A 116 2.31 1.96 -1.19
N PHE A 117 1.37 1.04 -1.42
CA PHE A 117 0.02 1.31 -1.89
C PHE A 117 -0.97 0.90 -0.80
N GLY A 118 -1.51 1.86 -0.07
CA GLY A 118 -2.48 1.63 1.00
C GLY A 118 -3.91 1.88 0.53
N ALA A 119 -4.80 0.93 0.80
CA ALA A 119 -6.24 1.07 0.54
C ALA A 119 -7.03 1.13 1.86
N SER A 120 -7.99 2.04 1.96
CA SER A 120 -8.82 2.18 3.18
C SER A 120 -7.95 2.32 4.45
N THR A 121 -8.14 1.49 5.47
CA THR A 121 -7.32 1.44 6.70
C THR A 121 -5.84 1.11 6.44
N GLY A 122 -5.53 0.41 5.34
CA GLY A 122 -4.16 0.14 4.90
C GLY A 122 -3.36 1.41 4.61
N ALA A 123 -4.02 2.53 4.31
CA ALA A 123 -3.34 3.82 4.17
C ALA A 123 -2.68 4.30 5.47
N ALA A 124 -3.37 4.16 6.61
CA ALA A 124 -2.80 4.52 7.90
C ALA A 124 -1.62 3.61 8.26
N ALA A 125 -1.75 2.31 8.02
CA ALA A 125 -0.66 1.35 8.24
C ALA A 125 0.56 1.67 7.37
N ALA A 126 0.37 2.04 6.10
CA ALA A 126 1.44 2.47 5.19
C ALA A 126 2.16 3.73 5.69
N ILE A 127 1.39 4.73 6.16
CA ILE A 127 1.94 5.96 6.75
C ILE A 127 2.76 5.63 7.99
N CYS A 128 2.18 4.93 8.96
CA CYS A 128 2.85 4.56 10.20
C CYS A 128 4.12 3.74 9.96
N ALA A 129 4.09 2.75 9.05
CA ALA A 129 5.24 1.92 8.73
C ALA A 129 6.36 2.67 8.00
N SER A 130 6.05 3.80 7.35
CA SER A 130 7.05 4.62 6.66
C SER A 130 7.79 5.59 7.58
N VAL A 131 7.24 5.87 8.77
CA VAL A 131 7.87 6.79 9.72
C VAL A 131 9.22 6.23 10.14
N ASP A 132 10.23 7.11 10.17
CA ASP A 132 11.62 6.78 10.51
C ASP A 132 12.32 5.80 9.55
N ARG A 133 11.70 5.48 8.41
CA ARG A 133 12.31 4.67 7.33
C ARG A 133 12.86 5.54 6.20
N GLY A 134 14.06 5.22 5.73
CA GLY A 134 14.70 5.89 4.58
C GLY A 134 14.64 5.09 3.27
N ASP A 135 14.22 3.83 3.34
CA ASP A 135 14.13 2.87 2.24
C ASP A 135 12.78 2.90 1.51
N VAL A 136 11.73 3.44 2.15
CA VAL A 136 10.43 3.68 1.52
C VAL A 136 10.40 5.05 0.85
N LYS A 137 10.25 5.06 -0.48
CA LYS A 137 10.40 6.23 -1.34
C LYS A 137 9.09 6.92 -1.72
N ALA A 138 7.97 6.21 -1.71
CA ALA A 138 6.69 6.77 -2.10
C ALA A 138 5.51 6.04 -1.47
N ILE A 139 4.44 6.78 -1.13
CA ILE A 139 3.18 6.23 -0.62
C ILE A 139 2.03 6.71 -1.51
N VAL A 140 1.13 5.80 -1.86
CA VAL A 140 -0.17 6.12 -2.46
C VAL A 140 -1.27 5.60 -1.53
N SER A 141 -2.24 6.45 -1.19
CA SER A 141 -3.41 6.14 -0.39
C SER A 141 -4.67 6.22 -1.26
N ARG A 142 -5.35 5.11 -1.51
CA ARG A 142 -6.61 5.06 -2.29
C ARG A 142 -7.82 4.89 -1.39
N GLY A 143 -8.73 5.86 -1.39
CA GLY A 143 -9.94 5.84 -0.56
C GLY A 143 -9.60 5.61 0.92
N GLY A 144 -8.42 6.10 1.32
CA GLY A 144 -7.78 5.73 2.57
C GLY A 144 -8.34 6.45 3.78
N ARG A 145 -7.99 5.95 4.97
CA ARG A 145 -8.20 6.59 6.26
C ARG A 145 -6.87 7.13 6.84
N PRO A 146 -6.17 8.04 6.15
CA PRO A 146 -4.87 8.55 6.62
C PRO A 146 -4.99 9.27 7.97
N ASP A 147 -6.18 9.77 8.31
CA ASP A 147 -6.50 10.33 9.62
C ASP A 147 -6.19 9.37 10.79
N MET A 148 -6.31 8.06 10.56
CA MET A 148 -6.01 7.04 11.58
C MET A 148 -4.51 6.89 11.89
N ALA A 149 -3.62 7.52 11.11
CA ALA A 149 -2.19 7.55 11.42
C ALA A 149 -1.84 8.55 12.54
N GLY A 150 -2.78 9.41 12.95
CA GLY A 150 -2.60 10.34 14.07
C GLY A 150 -1.35 11.23 13.91
N LEU A 151 -0.55 11.33 14.96
CA LEU A 151 0.66 12.17 14.98
C LEU A 151 1.72 11.76 13.96
N ASN A 152 1.65 10.55 13.42
CA ASN A 152 2.59 10.11 12.38
C ASN A 152 2.43 10.91 11.08
N LEU A 153 1.25 11.50 10.81
CA LEU A 153 1.05 12.41 9.67
C LEU A 153 2.03 13.58 9.68
N GLU A 154 2.39 14.10 10.84
CA GLU A 154 3.33 15.22 10.95
C GLU A 154 4.79 14.77 10.86
N ARG A 155 5.04 13.47 11.04
CA ARG A 155 6.38 12.88 11.12
C ARG A 155 6.85 12.24 9.81
N ILE A 156 5.95 11.91 8.89
CA ILE A 156 6.35 11.28 7.62
C ILE A 156 7.30 12.17 6.84
N LYS A 157 8.30 11.54 6.24
CA LYS A 157 9.25 12.18 5.31
C LYS A 157 9.06 11.70 3.87
N THR A 158 8.33 10.60 3.70
CA THR A 158 8.12 9.94 2.41
C THR A 158 7.07 10.68 1.58
N PRO A 159 7.35 10.98 0.30
CA PRO A 159 6.36 11.52 -0.63
C PRO A 159 5.04 10.75 -0.63
N ILE A 160 3.92 11.47 -0.46
CA ILE A 160 2.59 10.86 -0.35
C ILE A 160 1.56 11.45 -1.31
N LEU A 161 0.85 10.56 -2.02
CA LEU A 161 -0.34 10.88 -2.80
C LEU A 161 -1.57 10.31 -2.10
N LEU A 162 -2.54 11.18 -1.80
CA LEU A 162 -3.86 10.82 -1.32
C LEU A 162 -4.84 10.88 -2.50
N ILE A 163 -5.63 9.82 -2.72
CA ILE A 163 -6.64 9.73 -3.76
C ILE A 163 -7.99 9.43 -3.10
N ALA A 164 -8.97 10.31 -3.27
CA ALA A 164 -10.33 10.14 -2.76
C ALA A 164 -11.36 10.08 -3.91
N GLY A 165 -12.44 9.34 -3.71
CA GLY A 165 -13.57 9.33 -4.63
C GLY A 165 -14.42 10.58 -4.44
N GLY A 166 -14.86 11.20 -5.54
CA GLY A 166 -15.61 12.47 -5.55
C GLY A 166 -16.97 12.40 -4.88
N ASP A 167 -17.57 11.21 -4.82
CA ASP A 167 -18.88 10.97 -4.19
C ASP A 167 -18.73 10.41 -2.77
N ASP A 168 -17.50 10.20 -2.31
CA ASP A 168 -17.18 9.79 -0.93
C ASP A 168 -16.83 11.01 -0.06
N TYR A 169 -17.83 11.86 0.17
CA TYR A 169 -17.67 13.14 0.85
C TYR A 169 -17.03 13.03 2.24
N GLN A 170 -17.34 11.96 2.98
CA GLN A 170 -16.75 11.74 4.30
C GLN A 170 -15.25 11.47 4.18
N VAL A 171 -14.83 10.58 3.28
CA VAL A 171 -13.40 10.27 3.08
C VAL A 171 -12.66 11.47 2.49
N ILE A 172 -13.28 12.27 1.63
CA ILE A 172 -12.70 13.54 1.15
C ILE A 172 -12.32 14.44 2.33
N GLU A 173 -13.26 14.71 3.25
CA GLU A 173 -12.99 15.59 4.38
C GLU A 173 -11.91 15.04 5.32
N LEU A 174 -11.88 13.72 5.53
CA LEU A 174 -10.83 13.07 6.31
C LEU A 174 -9.46 13.17 5.63
N ASN A 175 -9.41 13.01 4.30
CA ASN A 175 -8.16 13.14 3.54
C ASN A 175 -7.68 14.60 3.47
N LYS A 176 -8.58 15.59 3.37
CA LYS A 176 -8.21 17.02 3.47
C LYS A 176 -7.57 17.36 4.81
N ARG A 177 -8.18 16.93 5.92
CA ARG A 177 -7.62 17.15 7.27
C ARG A 177 -6.24 16.50 7.42
N ALA A 178 -6.10 15.25 6.97
CA ALA A 178 -4.81 14.57 6.99
C ALA A 178 -3.78 15.28 6.12
N PHE A 179 -4.19 15.76 4.93
CA PHE A 179 -3.34 16.53 4.03
C PHE A 179 -2.81 17.81 4.68
N GLU A 180 -3.62 18.52 5.46
CA GLU A 180 -3.21 19.71 6.22
C GLU A 180 -2.19 19.40 7.32
N SER A 181 -2.31 18.25 7.99
CA SER A 181 -1.36 17.80 9.01
C SER A 181 0.01 17.40 8.44
N ILE A 182 0.06 16.88 7.21
CA ILE A 182 1.31 16.45 6.58
C ILE A 182 2.21 17.66 6.29
N ARG A 183 3.44 17.67 6.84
CA ARG A 183 4.32 18.86 6.81
C ARG A 183 5.32 18.88 5.65
N ILE A 184 5.47 17.78 4.92
CA ILE A 184 6.39 17.71 3.79
C ILE A 184 5.83 18.43 2.55
N PRO A 185 6.71 19.00 1.70
CA PRO A 185 6.28 19.61 0.44
C PRO A 185 5.87 18.58 -0.61
N ALA A 186 6.46 17.38 -0.58
CA ALA A 186 6.17 16.29 -1.50
C ALA A 186 4.86 15.56 -1.11
N LYS A 187 3.74 16.26 -1.20
CA LYS A 187 2.41 15.71 -0.92
C LYS A 187 1.41 16.15 -1.98
N LYS A 188 0.45 15.29 -2.32
CA LYS A 188 -0.66 15.64 -3.22
C LYS A 188 -1.97 15.01 -2.76
N LEU A 189 -3.08 15.71 -2.98
CA LEU A 189 -4.44 15.19 -2.81
C LEU A 189 -5.17 15.30 -4.16
N GLU A 190 -5.67 14.17 -4.64
CA GLU A 190 -6.44 14.05 -5.88
C GLU A 190 -7.85 13.55 -5.57
N ILE A 191 -8.85 14.12 -6.25
CA ILE A 191 -10.26 13.73 -6.12
C ILE A 191 -10.71 13.22 -7.49
N VAL A 192 -11.14 11.96 -7.55
CA VAL A 192 -11.64 11.33 -8.79
C VAL A 192 -13.14 11.62 -8.91
N PRO A 193 -13.60 12.46 -9.86
CA PRO A 193 -15.00 12.86 -9.95
C PRO A 193 -15.94 11.68 -10.20
N GLY A 194 -17.09 11.66 -9.51
CA GLY A 194 -18.11 10.61 -9.69
C GLY A 194 -17.72 9.22 -9.19
N ALA A 195 -16.59 9.08 -8.48
CA ALA A 195 -16.16 7.82 -7.90
C ALA A 195 -16.65 7.69 -6.45
N SER A 196 -17.21 6.52 -6.11
CA SER A 196 -17.55 6.16 -4.74
C SER A 196 -16.35 5.60 -3.98
N HIS A 197 -16.57 5.14 -2.74
CA HIS A 197 -15.53 4.63 -1.84
C HIS A 197 -14.62 3.56 -2.47
N LEU A 198 -15.19 2.70 -3.31
CA LEU A 198 -14.50 1.56 -3.90
C LEU A 198 -14.03 1.81 -5.35
N PHE A 199 -14.36 2.97 -5.94
CA PHE A 199 -14.00 3.32 -7.32
C PHE A 199 -14.49 2.28 -8.34
N GLU A 200 -15.74 1.83 -8.19
CA GLU A 200 -16.34 0.79 -9.06
C GLU A 200 -16.97 1.37 -10.33
N GLU A 201 -17.12 2.69 -10.39
CA GLU A 201 -17.65 3.41 -11.53
C GLU A 201 -16.70 3.30 -12.73
N PRO A 202 -17.23 3.25 -13.97
CA PRO A 202 -16.41 3.11 -15.17
C PRO A 202 -15.29 4.16 -15.25
N GLY A 203 -14.04 3.70 -15.39
CA GLY A 203 -12.85 4.55 -15.50
C GLY A 203 -12.30 5.10 -14.17
N ALA A 204 -13.00 4.93 -13.05
CA ALA A 204 -12.54 5.44 -11.76
C ALA A 204 -11.25 4.74 -11.30
N LEU A 205 -11.20 3.42 -11.40
CA LEU A 205 -10.01 2.65 -11.01
C LEU A 205 -8.85 2.81 -12.00
N ASP A 206 -9.13 3.01 -13.28
CA ASP A 206 -8.14 3.37 -14.31
C ASP A 206 -7.44 4.69 -13.93
N GLU A 207 -8.21 5.70 -13.51
CA GLU A 207 -7.66 6.98 -13.08
C GLU A 207 -6.81 6.85 -11.81
N VAL A 208 -7.26 6.06 -10.83
CA VAL A 208 -6.45 5.71 -9.64
C VAL A 208 -5.12 5.09 -10.05
N ALA A 209 -5.15 4.12 -10.97
CA ALA A 209 -3.96 3.41 -11.41
C ALA A 209 -3.00 4.33 -12.18
N ARG A 210 -3.53 5.18 -13.06
CA ARG A 210 -2.76 6.20 -13.80
C ARG A 210 -2.07 7.18 -12.86
N LEU A 211 -2.79 7.70 -11.86
CA LEU A 211 -2.24 8.60 -10.84
C LEU A 211 -1.16 7.91 -10.00
N ALA A 212 -1.37 6.65 -9.62
CA ALA A 212 -0.40 5.86 -8.86
C ALA A 212 0.89 5.61 -9.65
N VAL A 213 0.79 5.18 -10.93
CA VAL A 213 1.97 5.01 -11.81
C VAL A 213 2.76 6.30 -11.92
N ALA A 214 2.08 7.43 -12.21
CA ALA A 214 2.75 8.71 -12.34
C ALA A 214 3.50 9.11 -11.07
N TRP A 215 2.89 8.87 -9.90
CA TRP A 215 3.52 9.13 -8.61
C TRP A 215 4.76 8.26 -8.38
N TYR A 216 4.66 6.96 -8.64
CA TYR A 216 5.78 6.06 -8.44
C TYR A 216 6.93 6.29 -9.43
N ILE A 217 6.64 6.59 -10.70
CA ILE A 217 7.67 6.98 -11.68
C ILE A 217 8.42 8.23 -11.19
N GLN A 218 7.71 9.18 -10.59
CA GLN A 218 8.34 10.38 -10.08
C GLN A 218 9.25 10.13 -8.87
N TYR A 219 8.92 9.18 -7.99
CA TYR A 219 9.57 9.07 -6.67
C TYR A 219 10.32 7.75 -6.39
N LEU A 220 10.16 6.69 -7.17
CA LEU A 220 10.90 5.44 -7.01
C LEU A 220 12.28 5.53 -7.68
N HIS A 221 13.19 6.31 -7.09
CA HIS A 221 14.59 6.44 -7.52
C HIS A 221 15.54 6.70 -6.33
#